data_AF-A0A8J8DYC2-F1
#
_entry.id   AF-A0A8J8DYC2-F1
#
_cell.length_a   1.000
_cell.length_b   1.000
_cell.length_c   1.000
_cell.angle_alpha   90.00
_cell.angle_beta   90.00
_cell.angle_gamma   90.00
#
_symmetry.space_group_name_H-M   'P 1'
#
loop_
_entity.id
_entity.type
_entity.pdbx_description
1 polymer ?
#
loop_
_entity_poly.entity_id
_entity_poly.type
_entity_poly.pdbx_seq_one_letter_code
_entity_poly.pdbx_strand_id
1 'polypeptide(L)'
;MVIAYGVFLLVSSPFLLYGSYAFVDGFGIDKHLPSGLTTLLILFLPAVAFTLLGLAPLVVLKNDTKEIKKVAVILFMASFTFNVLLLFLGFMVAG
;
A
#
# COMPACT_ATOMS: atom_id res chain seq x y z
N MET A 1 -10.05 10.22 -17.63
CA MET A 1 -9.01 10.49 -16.61
C MET A 1 -9.14 9.63 -15.37
N VAL A 2 -10.30 9.60 -14.68
CA VAL A 2 -10.49 8.84 -13.43
C VAL A 2 -10.22 7.33 -13.58
N ILE A 3 -10.70 6.71 -14.66
CA ILE A 3 -10.49 5.27 -14.92
C ILE A 3 -9.02 4.94 -15.14
N ALA A 4 -8.30 5.72 -15.94
CA ALA A 4 -6.87 5.54 -16.18
C ALA A 4 -6.05 5.68 -14.89
N TYR A 5 -6.44 6.60 -14.01
CA TYR A 5 -5.82 6.77 -12.69
C TYR A 5 -6.06 5.57 -11.77
N GLY A 6 -7.29 5.05 -11.75
CA GLY A 6 -7.62 3.82 -11.02
C GLY A 6 -6.85 2.60 -11.51
N VAL A 7 -6.70 2.44 -12.82
CA VAL A 7 -5.88 1.37 -13.42
C VAL A 7 -4.40 1.53 -13.05
N PHE A 8 -3.86 2.75 -13.12
CA PHE A 8 -2.50 3.04 -12.67
C PHE A 8 -2.29 2.65 -11.20
N LEU A 9 -3.21 3.03 -10.32
CA LEU A 9 -3.15 2.66 -8.90
C LEU A 9 -3.16 1.15 -8.71
N LEU A 10 -4.08 0.42 -9.36
CA LEU A 10 -4.14 -1.03 -9.26
C LEU A 10 -2.85 -1.71 -9.73
N VAL A 11 -2.30 -1.29 -10.88
CA VAL A 11 -1.05 -1.82 -11.41
C VAL A 11 0.13 -1.47 -10.51
N SER A 12 0.13 -0.29 -9.87
CA SER A 12 1.22 0.13 -8.97
C SER A 12 1.29 -0.66 -7.67
N SER A 13 0.17 -1.21 -7.18
CA SER A 13 0.10 -1.92 -5.91
C SER A 13 1.10 -3.07 -5.76
N PRO A 14 1.23 -4.03 -6.71
CA PRO A 14 2.24 -5.08 -6.61
C PRO A 14 3.68 -4.53 -6.64
N PHE A 15 3.96 -3.46 -7.39
CA PHE A 15 5.28 -2.82 -7.39
C PHE A 15 5.59 -2.14 -6.06
N LEU A 16 4.60 -1.51 -5.42
CA LEU A 16 4.75 -0.93 -4.09
C LEU A 16 5.03 -2.00 -3.04
N LEU A 17 4.33 -3.13 -3.10
CA LEU A 17 4.56 -4.28 -2.22
C LEU A 17 5.98 -4.82 -2.38
N TYR A 18 6.41 -5.04 -3.63
CA TYR A 18 7.77 -5.50 -3.94
C TYR A 18 8.85 -4.50 -3.51
N GLY A 19 8.63 -3.21 -3.76
CA GLY A 19 9.52 -2.14 -3.31
C GLY A 19 9.64 -2.08 -1.78
N SER A 20 8.56 -2.39 -1.07
CA SER A 20 8.56 -2.44 0.40
C SER A 20 9.36 -3.64 0.92
N TYR A 21 9.28 -4.79 0.25
CA TYR A 21 10.16 -5.93 0.51
C TYR A 21 11.64 -5.57 0.29
N ALA A 22 11.97 -4.98 -0.86
CA ALA A 22 13.34 -4.58 -1.19
C ALA A 22 13.89 -3.53 -0.23
N PHE A 23 13.04 -2.62 0.26
CA PHE A 23 13.41 -1.65 1.28
C PHE A 23 13.73 -2.33 2.62
N VAL A 24 12.86 -3.23 3.08
CA VAL A 24 13.06 -3.92 4.36
C VAL A 24 14.32 -4.78 4.36
N ASP A 25 14.56 -5.51 3.27
CA ASP A 25 15.74 -6.35 3.07
C ASP A 25 17.02 -5.49 2.89
N GLY A 26 16.94 -4.44 2.05
CA GLY A 26 18.08 -3.56 1.78
C GLY A 26 18.57 -2.77 3.00
N PHE A 27 17.67 -2.42 3.93
CA PHE A 27 18.03 -1.78 5.19
C PHE A 27 18.30 -2.79 6.32
N GLY A 28 18.20 -4.09 6.07
CA GLY A 28 18.40 -5.15 7.08
C GLY A 28 17.42 -5.08 8.25
N ILE A 29 16.24 -4.47 8.05
CA ILE A 29 15.23 -4.24 9.08
C ILE A 29 14.68 -5.58 9.59
N ASP A 30 14.58 -6.57 8.70
CA ASP A 30 14.21 -7.95 8.97
C ASP A 30 15.13 -8.64 10.00
N LYS A 31 16.39 -8.22 10.12
CA LYS A 31 17.37 -8.77 11.07
C LYS A 31 17.23 -8.20 12.49
N HIS A 32 16.55 -7.06 12.62
CA HIS A 32 16.40 -6.34 13.88
C HIS A 32 14.97 -6.38 14.43
N LEU A 33 13.99 -6.77 13.60
CA LEU A 33 12.59 -6.88 13.99
C LEU A 33 12.10 -8.34 13.99
N PRO A 34 11.23 -8.72 14.93
CA PRO A 34 10.51 -9.99 14.90
C PRO A 34 9.76 -10.17 13.58
N SER A 35 9.74 -11.40 13.05
CA SER A 35 9.15 -11.73 11.74
C SER A 35 7.71 -11.23 11.52
N GLY A 36 6.88 -11.23 12.57
CA GLY A 36 5.52 -10.70 12.52
C GLY A 36 5.48 -9.18 12.32
N LEU A 37 6.38 -8.43 12.97
CA LEU A 37 6.48 -6.97 12.83
C LEU A 37 7.06 -6.60 11.46
N THR A 38 8.02 -7.36 10.95
CA THR A 38 8.56 -7.21 9.61
C THR A 38 7.47 -7.36 8.55
N THR A 39 6.61 -8.37 8.69
CA THR A 39 5.47 -8.60 7.77
C THR A 39 4.46 -7.46 7.82
N LEU A 40 4.13 -6.96 9.02
CA LEU A 40 3.26 -5.79 9.16
C LEU A 40 3.85 -4.56 8.49
N LEU A 41 5.16 -4.33 8.63
CA LEU A 41 5.85 -3.19 8.03
C LEU A 41 5.82 -3.26 6.51
N ILE A 42 6.06 -4.44 5.95
CA ILE A 42 5.99 -4.71 4.50
C ILE A 42 4.59 -4.47 3.95
N LEU A 43 3.52 -4.73 4.73
CA LEU A 43 2.13 -4.46 4.31
C LEU A 43 1.73 -2.99 4.51
N PHE A 44 2.30 -2.34 5.52
CA PHE A 44 1.95 -0.98 5.90
C PHE A 44 2.56 0.08 4.97
N LEU A 45 3.85 -0.03 4.64
CA LEU A 45 4.53 0.88 3.70
C LEU A 45 3.78 1.06 2.36
N PRO A 46 3.40 -0.01 1.65
CA PRO A 46 2.74 0.11 0.35
C PRO A 46 1.31 0.63 0.51
N ALA A 47 0.62 0.29 1.61
CA ALA A 47 -0.71 0.83 1.90
C ALA A 47 -0.67 2.36 2.11
N VAL A 48 0.33 2.86 2.84
CA VAL A 48 0.54 4.31 3.01
C VAL A 48 0.88 4.97 1.67
N ALA A 49 1.83 4.41 0.92
CA ALA A 49 2.24 4.96 -0.38
C ALA A 49 1.06 5.01 -1.37
N PHE A 50 0.28 3.92 -1.45
CA PHE A 50 -0.93 3.86 -2.28
C PHE A 50 -1.97 4.90 -1.85
N THR A 51 -2.17 5.07 -0.55
CA THR A 51 -3.13 6.06 -0.02
C THR A 51 -2.71 7.48 -0.38
N LEU A 52 -1.42 7.81 -0.24
CA LEU A 52 -0.89 9.13 -0.61
C LEU A 52 -1.06 9.40 -2.11
N LEU A 53 -0.76 8.41 -2.95
CA LEU A 53 -1.00 8.50 -4.38
C LEU A 53 -2.51 8.66 -4.65
N GLY A 54 -3.36 7.82 -4.09
CA GLY A 54 -4.81 7.90 -4.29
C GLY A 54 -5.43 9.24 -3.84
N LEU A 55 -4.85 9.88 -2.83
CA LEU A 55 -5.27 11.20 -2.34
C LEU A 55 -4.73 12.38 -3.14
N ALA A 56 -3.64 12.22 -3.89
CA ALA A 56 -3.03 13.31 -4.67
C ALA A 56 -4.05 14.12 -5.51
N PRO A 57 -4.94 13.51 -6.31
CA PRO A 57 -5.94 14.28 -7.05
C PRO A 57 -7.02 14.92 -6.15
N LEU A 58 -7.36 14.32 -5.01
CA LEU A 58 -8.34 14.86 -4.07
C LEU A 58 -7.82 16.09 -3.33
N VAL A 59 -6.56 16.08 -2.91
CA VAL A 59 -5.88 17.23 -2.28
C VAL A 59 -5.74 18.39 -3.27
N VAL A 60 -5.51 18.09 -4.54
CA VAL A 60 -5.42 19.12 -5.59
C VAL A 60 -6.78 19.73 -5.93
N LEU A 61 -7.87 18.96 -5.88
CA LEU A 61 -9.20 19.38 -6.33
C LEU A 61 -10.14 19.89 -5.22
N LYS A 62 -9.97 19.47 -3.98
CA LYS A 62 -10.83 19.84 -2.84
C LYS A 62 -9.99 20.19 -1.62
N ASN A 63 -10.40 21.23 -0.91
CA ASN A 63 -9.75 21.69 0.33
C ASN A 63 -10.50 21.28 1.61
N ASP A 64 -11.55 20.44 1.49
CA ASP A 64 -12.34 19.99 2.64
C ASP A 64 -11.65 18.81 3.34
N THR A 65 -10.95 19.14 4.42
CA THR A 65 -10.14 18.20 5.20
C THR A 65 -10.94 17.08 5.86
N LYS A 66 -12.26 17.22 6.09
CA LYS A 66 -13.07 16.15 6.69
C LYS A 66 -13.36 15.03 5.69
N GLU A 67 -13.72 15.37 4.45
CA GLU A 67 -13.96 14.38 3.41
C GLU A 67 -12.67 13.65 3.01
N ILE A 68 -11.56 14.38 2.90
CA ILE A 68 -10.25 13.84 2.55
C ILE A 68 -9.81 12.77 3.55
N LYS A 69 -10.00 13.01 4.87
CA LYS A 69 -9.67 12.03 5.91
C LYS A 69 -10.48 10.73 5.76
N LYS A 70 -11.78 10.84 5.47
CA LYS A 70 -12.63 9.66 5.27
C LYS A 70 -12.19 8.86 4.04
N VAL A 71 -11.88 9.54 2.94
CA VAL A 71 -11.39 8.89 1.71
C VAL A 71 -10.02 8.27 1.93
N ALA A 72 -9.13 8.93 2.69
CA ALA A 72 -7.82 8.40 3.06
C ALA A 72 -7.94 7.06 3.78
N VAL A 73 -8.83 6.98 4.79
CA VAL A 73 -9.06 5.74 5.54
C VAL A 73 -9.62 4.65 4.63
N ILE A 74 -10.56 4.97 3.74
CA ILE A 74 -11.12 4.00 2.80
C ILE A 74 -10.05 3.46 1.84
N LEU A 75 -9.23 4.33 1.25
CA LEU A 75 -8.14 3.95 0.35
C LEU A 75 -7.07 3.12 1.07
N PHE A 76 -6.73 3.51 2.30
CA PHE A 76 -5.79 2.78 3.12
C PHE A 76 -6.29 1.37 3.43
N MET A 77 -7.52 1.24 3.92
CA MET A 77 -8.12 -0.06 4.22
C MET A 77 -8.21 -0.93 2.97
N ALA A 78 -8.66 -0.37 1.84
CA ALA A 78 -8.75 -1.10 0.59
C ALA A 78 -7.37 -1.61 0.11
N SER A 79 -6.35 -0.74 0.16
CA SER A 79 -4.99 -1.12 -0.23
C SER A 79 -4.38 -2.13 0.74
N PHE A 80 -4.57 -1.96 2.04
CA PHE A 80 -4.07 -2.88 3.05
C PHE A 80 -4.68 -4.27 2.87
N THR A 81 -6.00 -4.37 2.71
CA THR A 81 -6.68 -5.65 2.43
C THR A 81 -6.19 -6.26 1.12
N PHE A 82 -6.00 -5.47 0.07
CA PHE A 82 -5.49 -5.96 -1.20
C PHE A 82 -4.05 -6.49 -1.10
N ASN A 83 -3.16 -5.79 -0.37
CA ASN A 83 -1.79 -6.24 -0.11
C ASN A 83 -1.76 -7.55 0.71
N VAL A 84 -2.66 -7.70 1.69
CA VAL A 84 -2.82 -8.96 2.45
C VAL A 84 -3.26 -10.09 1.52
N LEU A 85 -4.23 -9.84 0.62
CA LEU A 85 -4.66 -10.82 -0.37
C LEU A 85 -3.52 -11.23 -1.32
N LEU A 86 -2.74 -10.27 -1.80
CA LEU A 86 -1.56 -10.53 -2.63
C LEU A 86 -0.51 -11.37 -1.90
N LEU A 87 -0.26 -11.07 -0.63
CA LEU A 87 0.64 -11.85 0.21
C LEU A 87 0.13 -13.29 0.36
N PHE A 88 -1.15 -13.47 0.64
CA PHE A 88 -1.79 -14.78 0.79
C PHE A 88 -1.76 -15.61 -0.51
N LEU A 89 -2.02 -14.96 -1.65
CA LEU A 89 -1.86 -15.58 -2.97
C LEU A 89 -0.40 -15.94 -3.26
N GLY A 90 0.55 -15.09 -2.89
CA GLY A 90 1.98 -15.37 -2.99
C GLY A 90 2.40 -16.58 -2.16
N PHE A 91 1.86 -16.73 -0.94
CA PHE A 91 2.09 -17.91 -0.10
C PHE A 91 1.46 -19.19 -0.68
N MET A 92 0.26 -19.13 -1.27
CA MET A 92 -0.35 -20.29 -1.93
C MET A 92 0.42 -20.75 -3.17
N VAL A 93 1.06 -19.84 -3.89
CA VAL A 93 1.83 -20.16 -5.10
C VAL A 93 3.23 -20.70 -4.76
N ALA A 94 3.74 -20.42 -3.55
CA ALA A 94 5.09 -20.81 -3.11
C ALA A 94 5.14 -22.09 -2.24
N GLY A 95 4.00 -22.69 -1.90
CA GLY A 95 3.88 -23.94 -1.14
C GLY A 95 3.46 -25.12 -2.00
#